data_AF-A0A1Q3ES28-F1
#
_entry.id   AF-A0A1Q3ES28-F1
#
_cell.length_a   1.000
_cell.length_b   1.000
_cell.length_c   1.000
_cell.angle_alpha   90.00
_cell.angle_beta   90.00
_cell.angle_gamma   90.00
#
_symmetry.space_group_name_H-M   'P 1'
#
loop_
_entity.id
_entity.type
_entity.pdbx_description
1 polymer ?
#
loop_
_entity_poly.entity_id
_entity_poly.type
_entity_poly.pdbx_seq_one_letter_code
_entity_poly.pdbx_strand_id
1 'polypeptide(L)' 'MANSNSIEAFRKVLRESRHVVAVAGAGLSTASGIPSWRGQKGQGGIWNFYDPAILASLEAFTRDPSLVWHHYHVLREIRH' A
#
# COMPACT_ATOMS: atom_id res chain seq x y z
N MET A 1 -7.45 -19.70 18.04
CA MET A 1 -6.01 -19.84 18.36
C MET A 1 -5.43 -18.44 18.47
N ALA A 2 -4.70 -18.12 19.55
CA ALA A 2 -4.10 -16.80 19.70
C ALA A 2 -2.75 -16.72 18.96
N ASN A 3 -2.44 -15.55 18.39
CA ASN A 3 -1.15 -15.31 17.75
C ASN A 3 -0.03 -15.23 18.81
N SER A 4 1.15 -15.77 18.49
CA SER A 4 2.35 -15.64 19.33
C SER A 4 3.10 -14.36 19.00
N ASN A 5 3.53 -13.63 20.03
CA ASN A 5 4.34 -12.41 19.91
C ASN A 5 5.82 -12.63 20.26
N SER A 6 6.29 -13.89 20.35
CA SER A 6 7.68 -14.21 20.72
C SER A 6 8.63 -14.11 19.53
N ILE A 7 9.60 -13.20 19.62
CA ILE A 7 10.64 -13.04 18.59
C ILE A 7 11.63 -14.21 18.58
N GLU A 8 11.98 -14.79 19.73
CA GLU A 8 12.83 -15.97 19.82
C GLU A 8 12.22 -17.19 19.10
N ALA A 9 10.92 -17.43 19.29
CA ALA A 9 10.22 -18.51 18.61
C ALA A 9 10.19 -18.28 17.09
N PHE A 10 9.90 -17.05 16.65
CA PHE A 10 9.94 -16.68 15.23
C PHE A 10 11.34 -16.91 14.62
N ARG A 11 12.41 -16.47 15.31
CA ARG A 11 13.79 -16.65 14.86
C ARG A 11 14.17 -18.13 14.71
N LYS A 12 13.69 -19.00 15.59
CA LYS A 12 13.94 -20.45 15.50
C LYS A 12 13.32 -21.03 14.23
N VAL A 13 12.02 -20.78 14.02
CA VAL A 13 11.30 -21.26 12.84
C VAL A 13 11.92 -20.71 11.55
N LEU A 14 12.29 -19.42 11.54
CA LEU A 14 12.92 -18.78 10.39
C LEU A 14 14.27 -19.44 10.03
N ARG A 15 15.10 -19.79 11.02
CA ARG A 15 16.39 -20.47 10.78
C ARG A 15 16.24 -21.88 10.21
N GLU A 16 15.20 -22.61 10.61
CA GLU A 16 14.94 -23.98 10.16
C GLU A 16 14.24 -24.03 8.79
N SER A 17 13.68 -22.89 8.34
CA SER A 17 12.94 -22.78 7.08
C SER A 17 13.87 -22.81 5.87
N ARG A 18 13.58 -23.73 4.92
CA ARG A 18 14.33 -23.85 3.65
C ARG A 18 13.79 -22.95 2.53
N HIS A 19 12.52 -22.54 2.64
CA HIS A 19 11.84 -21.71 1.64
C HIS A 19 11.00 -20.65 2.36
N VAL A 20 11.49 -19.41 2.36
CA VAL A 20 10.83 -18.28 3.01
C VAL A 20 10.14 -17.44 1.95
N VAL A 21 8.86 -17.14 2.15
CA VAL A 21 8.07 -16.22 1.31
C VAL A 21 7.60 -15.05 2.18
N ALA A 22 7.85 -13.83 1.72
CA ALA A 22 7.35 -12.62 2.35
C ALA A 22 6.25 -12.01 1.49
N VAL A 23 5.06 -11.87 2.07
CA VAL A 23 3.94 -11.14 1.44
C VAL A 23 3.97 -9.72 2.00
N ALA A 24 4.30 -8.74 1.15
CA ALA A 24 4.35 -7.33 1.51
C ALA A 24 3.19 -6.56 0.86
N GLY A 25 2.65 -5.59 1.59
CA GLY A 25 1.63 -4.66 1.10
C GLY A 25 2.07 -3.21 1.28
N ALA A 26 1.17 -2.27 0.94
CA ALA A 26 1.45 -0.82 0.95
C ALA A 26 1.97 -0.28 2.30
N GLY A 27 1.71 -0.98 3.42
CA GLY A 27 2.23 -0.61 4.74
C GLY A 27 3.76 -0.64 4.82
N LEU A 28 4.43 -1.49 4.02
CA LEU A 28 5.90 -1.52 3.96
C LEU A 28 6.47 -0.22 3.38
N SER A 29 5.79 0.38 2.41
CA SER A 29 6.21 1.61 1.73
C SER A 29 5.93 2.88 2.54
N THR A 30 5.03 2.82 3.54
CA THR A 30 4.73 3.94 4.44
C THR A 30 5.98 4.41 5.19
N ALA A 31 6.86 3.48 5.59
CA ALA A 31 8.13 3.82 6.26
C ALA A 31 9.09 4.61 5.37
N SER A 32 8.90 4.55 4.05
CA SER A 32 9.65 5.32 3.05
C SER A 32 8.92 6.58 2.58
N GLY A 33 7.85 6.99 3.28
CA GLY A 33 7.10 8.19 2.97
C GLY A 33 6.07 8.04 1.84
N ILE A 34 5.86 6.84 1.29
CA ILE A 34 4.81 6.60 0.29
C ILE A 34 3.49 6.33 1.04
N PRO A 35 2.46 7.18 0.89
CA PRO A 35 1.23 7.03 1.65
C PRO A 35 0.45 5.81 1.18
N SER A 36 0.07 4.96 2.14
CA SER A 36 -0.79 3.81 1.85
C SER A 36 -2.22 4.23 1.51
N TRP A 37 -2.92 3.37 0.77
CA TRP A 37 -4.32 3.54 0.38
C TRP A 37 -5.28 3.75 1.55
N ARG A 38 -4.96 3.16 2.71
CA ARG A 38 -5.77 3.20 3.93
C ARG A 38 -5.15 4.11 5.00
N GLY A 39 -4.30 5.06 4.58
CA GLY A 39 -3.73 6.08 5.47
C GLY A 39 -4.81 6.86 6.22
N GLN A 40 -4.46 7.49 7.35
CA GLN A 40 -5.43 8.13 8.25
C GLN A 40 -6.36 9.09 7.49
N LYS A 41 -7.64 8.69 7.39
CA LYS A 41 -8.74 9.52 6.89
C LYS A 41 -8.70 10.85 7.63
N GLY A 42 -8.55 11.96 6.91
CA GLY A 42 -8.53 13.31 7.50
C GLY A 42 -7.16 13.97 7.70
N GLN A 43 -6.04 13.30 7.40
CA GLN A 43 -4.70 13.94 7.45
C GLN A 43 -4.17 14.39 6.06
N GLY A 44 -5.04 14.79 5.14
CA GLY A 44 -4.60 15.42 3.88
C GLY A 44 -3.85 14.51 2.90
N GLY A 45 -3.94 13.18 3.07
CA GLY A 45 -3.38 12.24 2.09
C GLY A 45 -4.01 12.40 0.70
N ILE A 46 -3.18 12.30 -0.34
CA ILE A 46 -3.55 12.34 -1.77
C ILE A 46 -4.71 11.42 -2.17
N TRP A 47 -4.95 10.36 -1.39
CA TRP A 47 -6.02 9.39 -1.56
C TRP A 47 -7.38 9.86 -1.01
N ASN A 48 -7.47 11.07 -0.44
CA ASN A 48 -8.70 11.59 0.16
C ASN A 48 -9.67 12.24 -0.84
N PHE A 49 -9.23 12.56 -2.06
CA PHE A 49 -10.05 13.28 -3.04
C PHE A 49 -10.93 12.35 -3.89
N TYR A 50 -10.51 11.11 -4.06
CA TYR A 50 -11.24 10.10 -4.84
C TYR A 50 -11.06 8.73 -4.19
N ASP A 51 -12.11 7.91 -4.16
CA ASP A 51 -11.95 6.49 -3.82
C ASP A 51 -11.03 5.88 -4.87
N PRO A 52 -9.81 5.48 -4.50
CA PRO A 52 -8.85 5.10 -5.50
C PRO A 52 -9.21 3.71 -6.08
N ALA A 53 -10.15 2.97 -5.48
CA ALA A 53 -10.65 1.71 -6.01
C ALA A 53 -11.53 1.96 -7.23
N ILE A 54 -12.19 3.12 -7.25
CA ILE A 54 -12.96 3.59 -8.40
C ILE A 54 -11.98 4.08 -9.47
N LEU A 55 -10.97 4.88 -9.13
CA LEU A 55 -10.00 5.39 -10.11
C LEU A 55 -9.10 4.31 -10.74
N ALA A 56 -8.74 3.27 -9.99
CA ALA A 56 -7.93 2.14 -10.47
C ALA A 56 -8.78 1.05 -11.15
N SER A 57 -9.97 1.40 -11.66
CA SER A 57 -10.86 0.48 -12.38
C SER A 57 -10.79 0.70 -13.90
N LEU A 58 -11.01 -0.36 -14.67
CA LEU A 58 -11.12 -0.28 -16.12
C LEU A 58 -12.28 0.64 -16.55
N GLU A 59 -13.38 0.64 -15.81
CA GLU A 59 -14.54 1.49 -16.07
C GLU A 59 -14.18 2.98 -15.96
N ALA A 60 -13.48 3.38 -14.89
CA ALA A 60 -13.05 4.77 -14.74
C ALA A 60 -12.06 5.19 -15.83
N PHE A 61 -11.13 4.31 -16.20
CA PHE A 61 -10.18 4.59 -17.29
C PHE A 61 -10.88 4.71 -18.66
N THR A 62 -11.90 3.89 -18.92
CA THR A 62 -12.68 3.94 -20.16
C THR A 62 -13.53 5.22 -20.22
N ARG A 63 -14.07 5.66 -19.08
CA ARG A 63 -14.90 6.87 -18.98
C ARG A 63 -14.08 8.15 -19.11
N ASP A 64 -12.94 8.23 -18.41
CA ASP A 64 -12.07 9.41 -18.42
C ASP A 64 -10.60 9.02 -18.17
N PRO A 65 -9.84 8.68 -19.24
CA PRO A 65 -8.45 8.28 -19.10
C PRO A 65 -7.56 9.45 -18.66
N SER A 66 -7.92 10.69 -19.00
CA SER A 66 -7.15 11.89 -18.64
C SER A 66 -7.18 12.13 -17.14
N LEU A 67 -8.34 11.96 -16.49
CA LEU A 67 -8.47 12.05 -15.04
C LEU A 67 -7.62 10.98 -14.33
N VAL A 68 -7.67 9.74 -14.81
CA VAL A 68 -6.88 8.64 -14.25
C VAL A 68 -5.39 8.92 -14.38
N TRP A 69 -4.92 9.35 -15.56
CA TRP A 69 -3.52 9.72 -15.78
C TRP A 69 -3.07 10.89 -14.92
N HIS A 70 -3.91 11.94 -14.80
CA HIS A 70 -3.62 13.08 -13.94
C HIS A 70 -3.43 12.64 -12.49
N HIS A 71 -4.32 11.78 -11.98
CA HIS A 71 -4.21 11.24 -10.64
C HIS A 71 -2.89 10.49 -10.42
N TYR A 72 -2.54 9.53 -11.30
CA TYR A 72 -1.27 8.80 -11.20
C TYR A 72 -0.04 9.70 -11.38
N HIS A 73 -0.13 10.76 -12.17
CA HIS A 73 0.95 11.73 -12.30
C HIS A 73 1.20 12.48 -10.98
N VAL A 74 0.15 12.93 -10.29
CA VAL A 74 0.28 13.55 -8.96
C VAL A 74 0.96 12.60 -7.97
N LEU A 75 0.62 11.30 -7.98
CA LEU A 75 1.29 10.30 -7.13
C LEU A 75 2.79 10.17 -7.45
N ARG A 76 3.18 10.26 -8.73
CA ARG A 76 4.58 10.11 -9.18
C ARG A 76 5.46 11.30 -8.80
N GLU A 77 4.90 12.50 -8.80
CA GLU A 77 5.62 13.73 -8.47
C GLU A 77 5.81 13.92 -6.96
N ILE A 78 5.31 13.00 -6.13
CA ILE A 78 5.60 12.97 -4.69
C ILE A 78 7.07 12.61 -4.51
N ARG A 79 7.91 13.64 -4.56
CA ARG A 79 9.28 13.61 -4.06
C ARG A 79 9.28 14.09 -2.63
N HIS A 80 9.97 13.31 -1.79
CA HIS A 80 10.55 13.77 -0.53
C HIS A 80 11.94 14.33 -0.80
#